data_AF-A0A8S9KJ32-F1
#
_entry.id   AF-A0A8S9KJ32-F1
#
_cell.length_a   1.000
_cell.length_b   1.000
_cell.length_c   1.000
_cell.angle_alpha   90.00
_cell.angle_beta   90.00
_cell.angle_gamma   90.00
#
_symmetry.space_group_name_H-M   'P 1'
#
loop_
_entity.id
_entity.type
_entity.pdbx_description
1 polymer ?
#
loop_
_entity_poly.entity_id
_entity_poly.type
_entity_poly.pdbx_seq_one_letter_code
_entity_poly.pdbx_strand_id
1 'polypeptide(L)' 'MDNNKNLQFLNLMYDSTPAEYISMIVTDYGMIPPTSIPVIVREYRREDLLL' A
#
# COMPACT_ATOMS: atom_id res chain seq x y z
N MET A 1 32.81 -3.45 -31.46
CA MET A 1 31.97 -4.37 -30.67
C MET A 1 31.28 -3.53 -29.60
N ASP A 2 30.43 -2.59 -30.01
CA ASP A 2 29.79 -1.62 -29.11
C ASP A 2 28.31 -1.98 -29.01
N ASN A 3 28.01 -3.08 -28.32
CA ASN A 3 26.64 -3.57 -28.21
C ASN A 3 25.92 -2.78 -27.10
N ASN A 4 25.05 -1.86 -27.54
CA ASN A 4 23.92 -1.25 -26.84
C ASN A 4 24.22 -0.21 -25.73
N LYS A 5 24.70 0.97 -26.14
CA LYS A 5 24.87 2.16 -25.27
C LYS A 5 23.55 2.70 -24.66
N ASN A 6 22.39 2.23 -25.14
CA ASN A 6 21.07 2.72 -24.74
C ASN A 6 20.22 1.65 -24.02
N LEU A 7 20.79 0.49 -23.67
CA LEU A 7 20.05 -0.54 -22.95
C LEU A 7 20.08 -0.28 -21.44
N GLN A 8 18.89 -0.26 -20.81
CA GLN A 8 18.73 -0.14 -19.36
C GLN A 8 17.86 -1.28 -18.86
N PHE A 9 18.26 -1.88 -17.73
CA PHE A 9 17.49 -2.94 -17.06
C PHE A 9 16.68 -2.34 -15.91
N LEU A 10 15.40 -2.72 -15.81
CA LEU A 10 14.50 -2.31 -14.73
C LEU A 10 13.68 -3.52 -14.27
N ASN A 11 13.63 -3.74 -12.95
CA ASN A 11 12.84 -4.80 -12.32
C ASN A 11 12.13 -4.24 -11.08
N LEU A 12 11.06 -3.49 -11.29
CA LEU A 12 10.23 -2.99 -10.19
C LEU A 12 9.49 -4.17 -9.54
N MET A 13 9.60 -4.26 -8.22
CA MET A 13 8.96 -5.33 -7.46
C MET A 13 7.54 -4.98 -7.03
N TYR A 14 7.23 -3.69 -6.90
CA TYR A 14 5.96 -3.18 -6.38
C TYR A 14 5.49 -1.95 -7.15
N ASP A 15 4.19 -1.79 -7.23
CA ASP A 15 3.50 -0.61 -7.75
C ASP A 15 2.36 -0.20 -6.79
N SER A 16 1.62 0.85 -7.15
CA SER A 16 0.48 1.33 -6.38
C SER A 16 -0.81 1.13 -7.18
N THR A 17 -1.77 0.43 -6.58
CA THR A 17 -3.13 0.35 -7.11
C THR A 17 -3.98 1.49 -6.51
N PRO A 18 -4.63 2.33 -7.35
CA PRO A 18 -5.55 3.37 -6.88
C PRO A 18 -6.68 2.79 -6.00
N ALA A 19 -7.04 3.53 -4.95
CA ALA A 19 -8.05 3.10 -3.99
C ALA A 19 -9.44 2.87 -4.60
N GLU A 20 -9.77 3.57 -5.69
CA GLU A 20 -11.05 3.43 -6.42
C GLU A 20 -11.24 2.02 -7.02
N TYR A 21 -10.16 1.25 -7.20
CA TYR A 21 -10.19 -0.12 -7.69
C TYR A 21 -10.28 -1.17 -6.56
N ILE A 22 -10.25 -0.75 -5.30
CA ILE A 22 -10.30 -1.65 -4.15
C ILE A 22 -11.68 -1.51 -3.49
N SER A 23 -12.53 -2.52 -3.65
CA SER A 23 -13.89 -2.49 -3.10
C SER A 23 -13.90 -2.57 -1.57
N MET A 24 -12.96 -3.32 -0.99
CA MET A 24 -12.95 -3.63 0.44
C MET A 24 -11.58 -4.16 0.88
N ILE A 25 -11.24 -3.89 2.14
CA ILE A 25 -10.07 -4.42 2.84
C ILE A 25 -10.57 -5.24 4.03
N VAL A 26 -10.04 -6.45 4.20
CA VAL A 26 -10.37 -7.35 5.32
C VAL A 26 -9.28 -7.27 6.37
N THR A 27 -9.64 -6.87 7.57
CA THR A 27 -8.75 -6.68 8.72
C THR A 27 -9.35 -7.30 9.99
N ASP A 28 -8.60 -7.31 11.09
CA ASP A 28 -9.07 -7.65 12.44
C ASP A 28 -10.11 -6.66 13.00
N TYR A 29 -10.12 -5.41 12.53
CA TYR A 29 -11.21 -4.45 12.75
C TYR A 29 -12.45 -4.71 11.87
N GLY A 30 -12.42 -5.76 11.04
CA GLY A 30 -13.50 -6.16 10.15
C GLY A 30 -13.29 -5.73 8.69
N MET A 31 -14.39 -5.78 7.93
CA MET A 31 -14.47 -5.39 6.52
C MET A 31 -14.61 -3.87 6.41
N ILE A 32 -13.61 -3.20 5.85
CA ILE A 32 -13.56 -1.73 5.78
C ILE A 32 -13.28 -1.22 4.35
N PRO A 33 -13.77 -0.03 3.97
CA PRO A 33 -13.37 0.59 2.71
C PRO A 33 -11.94 1.17 2.80
N PRO A 34 -11.20 1.30 1.69
CA PRO A 34 -9.87 1.92 1.67
C PRO A 34 -9.82 3.33 2.27
N THR A 35 -10.92 4.08 2.17
CA THR A 35 -11.07 5.43 2.72
C THR A 35 -10.97 5.48 4.25
N SER A 36 -11.21 4.37 4.94
CA SER A 36 -11.14 4.28 6.40
C SER A 36 -9.73 4.01 6.94
N ILE A 37 -8.76 3.64 6.08
CA ILE A 37 -7.40 3.29 6.50
C ILE A 37 -6.71 4.40 7.32
N PRO A 38 -6.78 5.70 6.96
CA PRO A 38 -6.18 6.75 7.79
C PRO A 38 -6.74 6.82 9.21
N VAL A 39 -8.03 6.47 9.41
CA VAL A 39 -8.66 6.40 10.72
C VAL A 39 -8.11 5.23 11.53
N ILE A 40 -8.04 4.03 10.92
CA ILE A 40 -7.49 2.84 11.56
C ILE A 40 -6.04 3.07 12.01
N VAL A 41 -5.20 3.62 11.12
CA VAL A 41 -3.78 3.91 11.46
C VAL A 41 -3.66 4.88 12.64
N ARG A 42 -4.57 5.87 12.75
CA ARG A 42 -4.58 6.82 13.87
C ARG A 42 -5.00 6.15 15.19
N GLU A 43 -6.06 5.36 15.17
CA GLU A 43 -6.57 4.69 16.38
C GLU A 43 -5.62 3.58 16.84
N TYR A 44 -5.06 2.78 15.93
CA TYR A 44 -4.07 1.75 16.26
C TYR A 44 -2.85 2.35 16.99
N ARG A 45 -2.31 3.47 16.49
CA ARG A 45 -1.22 4.19 17.16
C ARG A 45 -1.60 4.72 18.55
N ARG A 46 -2.89 5.04 18.77
CA ARG A 46 -3.37 5.46 20.09
C ARG A 46 -3.46 4.27 21.03
N GLU A 47 -3.94 3.12 20.55
CA GLU A 47 -3.99 1.87 21.31
C GLU A 47 -2.58 1.45 21.75
N ASP A 48 -1.59 1.50 20.84
CA ASP A 48 -0.17 1.21 21.15
C ASP A 48 0.43 2.13 22.23
N LEU A 49 -0.04 3.38 22.34
CA LEU A 49 0.44 4.34 23.34
C LEU A 49 -0.27 4.22 24.71
N LEU A 50 -1.37 3.45 24.77
CA LEU A 50 -2.15 3.22 25.99
C LEU A 50 -1.78 1.90 26.71
N LEU A 51 -0.87 1.11 26.11
CA LEU A 51 -0.25 -0.08 26.67
C LEU A 51 1.15 0.23 27.22
#